data_AF-A0A7X2ST84-F1
#
_entry.id   AF-A0A7X2ST84-F1
#
_cell.length_a   1.000
_cell.length_b   1.000
_cell.length_c   1.000
_cell.angle_alpha   90.00
_cell.angle_beta   90.00
_cell.angle_gamma   90.00
#
_symmetry.space_group_name_H-M   'P 1'
#
loop_
_entity.id
_entity.type
_entity.pdbx_description
1 polymer ?
#
loop_
_entity_poly.entity_id
_entity_poly.type
_entity_poly.pdbx_seq_one_letter_code
_entity_poly.pdbx_strand_id
1 'polypeptide(L)'
;GQADSLRRAMSKKKHDIISRMEVMFINGAMKKGYTHEVAKKVYAYIMEFGDYGFNRSHAVAYSKMSFELAYIKAHYPAAFFAALLNSVIGNPRKTKDYVLEAKNKGVKVHHPDINISQSLYILRNGEIYFGLSCIKSLRKNFLQDILQERKRSGIFKN
;
A
#
# COMPACT_ATOMS: atom_id res chain seq x y z
N GLY A 1 -14.01 13.25 -24.71
CA GLY A 1 -14.64 12.60 -25.89
C GLY A 1 -16.02 12.07 -25.52
N GLN A 2 -16.83 11.68 -26.50
CA GLN A 2 -18.22 11.22 -26.28
C GLN A 2 -18.30 10.02 -25.29
N ALA A 3 -17.36 9.08 -25.33
CA ALA A 3 -17.33 7.94 -24.40
C ALA A 3 -17.20 8.34 -22.91
N ASP A 4 -16.39 9.35 -22.58
CA ASP A 4 -16.28 9.84 -21.20
C ASP A 4 -17.51 10.66 -20.77
N SER A 5 -18.22 11.29 -21.72
CA SER A 5 -19.52 11.90 -21.44
C SER A 5 -20.56 10.83 -21.07
N LEU A 6 -20.58 9.68 -21.76
CA LEU A 6 -21.44 8.54 -21.42
C LEU A 6 -21.12 8.04 -20.01
N ARG A 7 -19.84 7.74 -19.73
CA ARG A 7 -19.38 7.28 -18.41
C ARG A 7 -19.84 8.23 -17.29
N ARG A 8 -19.67 9.55 -17.47
CA ARG A 8 -20.11 10.55 -16.48
C ARG A 8 -21.63 10.63 -16.34
N ALA A 9 -22.37 10.48 -17.44
CA ALA A 9 -23.83 10.44 -17.41
C ALA A 9 -24.36 9.22 -16.66
N MET A 10 -23.73 8.05 -16.85
CA MET A 10 -24.03 6.81 -16.11
C MET A 10 -23.76 6.98 -14.61
N SER A 11 -22.58 7.47 -14.22
CA SER A 11 -22.25 7.72 -12.80
C SER A 11 -23.22 8.69 -12.11
N LYS A 12 -23.82 9.61 -12.86
CA LYS A 12 -24.79 10.59 -12.35
C LYS A 12 -26.26 10.20 -12.62
N LYS A 13 -26.53 9.01 -13.16
CA LYS A 13 -27.87 8.50 -13.52
C LYS A 13 -28.70 9.50 -14.34
N LYS A 14 -28.08 10.19 -15.30
CA LYS A 14 -28.76 11.19 -16.15
C LYS A 14 -29.51 10.52 -17.31
N HIS A 15 -30.71 10.02 -17.04
CA HIS A 15 -31.52 9.23 -17.98
C HIS A 15 -31.66 9.88 -19.38
N ASP A 16 -31.97 11.17 -19.47
CA ASP A 16 -32.13 11.86 -20.78
C ASP A 16 -30.85 11.87 -21.63
N ILE A 17 -29.67 11.87 -20.98
CA ILE A 17 -28.39 11.81 -21.68
C ILE A 17 -28.12 10.36 -22.09
N ILE A 18 -28.36 9.41 -21.18
CA ILE A 18 -28.17 7.98 -21.42
C ILE A 18 -29.02 7.51 -22.61
N SER A 19 -30.30 7.83 -22.66
CA SER A 19 -31.20 7.41 -23.76
C SER A 19 -30.80 8.03 -25.11
N ARG A 20 -30.36 9.30 -25.12
CA ARG A 20 -29.84 9.92 -26.35
C ARG A 20 -28.57 9.23 -26.85
N MET A 21 -27.68 8.87 -25.92
CA MET A 21 -26.43 8.20 -26.27
C MET A 21 -26.63 6.75 -26.71
N GLU A 22 -27.65 6.06 -26.21
CA GLU A 22 -28.06 4.73 -26.68
C GLU A 22 -28.42 4.77 -28.17
N VAL A 23 -29.29 5.69 -28.59
CA VAL A 23 -29.67 5.85 -29.99
C VAL A 23 -28.46 6.15 -30.87
N MET A 24 -27.57 7.04 -30.42
CA MET A 24 -26.33 7.36 -31.14
C MET A 24 -25.40 6.14 -31.25
N PHE A 25 -25.27 5.35 -30.17
CA PHE A 25 -24.44 4.16 -30.14
C PHE A 25 -24.97 3.08 -31.10
N ILE A 26 -26.27 2.77 -31.04
CA ILE A 26 -26.91 1.77 -31.89
C ILE A 26 -26.80 2.17 -33.37
N ASN A 27 -27.14 3.41 -33.71
CA ASN A 27 -27.02 3.90 -35.09
C ASN A 27 -25.56 3.87 -35.58
N GLY A 28 -24.61 4.21 -34.71
CA GLY A 28 -23.19 4.14 -35.01
C GLY A 28 -22.69 2.70 -35.24
N ALA A 29 -23.20 1.74 -34.46
CA ALA A 29 -22.90 0.32 -34.62
C ALA A 29 -23.50 -0.25 -35.92
N MET A 30 -24.75 0.08 -36.24
CA MET A 30 -25.39 -0.34 -37.48
C MET A 30 -24.68 0.20 -38.72
N LYS A 31 -24.21 1.46 -38.70
CA LYS A 31 -23.37 2.03 -39.77
C LYS A 31 -22.03 1.31 -39.96
N LYS A 32 -21.56 0.59 -38.93
CA LYS A 32 -20.36 -0.25 -38.99
C LYS A 32 -20.64 -1.70 -39.40
N GLY A 33 -21.88 -2.05 -39.72
CA GLY A 33 -22.30 -3.38 -40.18
C GLY A 33 -22.76 -4.34 -39.07
N TYR A 34 -22.92 -3.88 -37.83
CA TYR A 34 -23.46 -4.71 -36.74
C TYR A 34 -24.99 -4.72 -36.75
N THR A 35 -25.61 -5.83 -36.38
CA THR A 35 -27.08 -5.90 -36.25
C THR A 35 -27.57 -5.07 -35.08
N HIS A 36 -28.84 -4.68 -35.13
CA HIS A 36 -29.49 -3.92 -34.07
C HIS A 36 -29.46 -4.66 -32.73
N GLU A 37 -29.71 -5.97 -32.75
CA GLU A 37 -29.75 -6.85 -31.57
C GLU A 37 -28.39 -6.91 -30.89
N VAL A 38 -27.31 -7.06 -31.67
CA VAL A 38 -25.94 -7.07 -31.14
C VAL A 38 -25.60 -5.71 -30.55
N ALA A 39 -25.92 -4.61 -31.23
CA ALA A 39 -25.65 -3.27 -30.72
C ALA A 39 -26.38 -2.99 -29.40
N LYS A 40 -27.67 -3.35 -29.32
CA LYS A 40 -28.47 -3.19 -28.10
C LYS A 40 -27.92 -4.03 -26.94
N LYS A 41 -27.51 -5.27 -27.23
CA LYS A 41 -26.90 -6.17 -26.24
C LYS A 41 -25.58 -5.63 -25.69
N VAL A 42 -24.69 -5.12 -26.55
CA VAL A 42 -23.43 -4.51 -26.13
C VAL A 42 -23.66 -3.24 -25.31
N TYR A 43 -24.64 -2.41 -25.70
CA TYR A 43 -24.98 -1.22 -24.92
C TYR A 43 -25.50 -1.58 -23.52
N ALA A 44 -26.32 -2.63 -23.41
CA ALA A 44 -26.77 -3.14 -22.11
C ALA A 44 -25.59 -3.58 -21.22
N TYR A 45 -24.57 -4.25 -21.78
CA TYR A 45 -23.35 -4.59 -21.04
C TYR A 45 -22.55 -3.36 -20.60
N ILE A 46 -22.49 -2.32 -21.42
CA ILE A 46 -21.87 -1.05 -21.02
C ILE A 46 -22.64 -0.45 -19.85
N MET A 47 -23.98 -0.44 -19.90
CA MET A 47 -24.85 0.04 -18.82
C MET A 47 -24.62 -0.71 -17.52
N GLU A 48 -24.62 -2.04 -17.57
CA GLU A 48 -24.33 -2.88 -16.41
C GLU A 48 -22.94 -2.59 -15.85
N PHE A 49 -21.90 -2.55 -16.69
CA PHE A 49 -20.54 -2.22 -16.28
C PHE A 49 -20.40 -0.80 -15.73
N GLY A 50 -21.27 0.14 -16.10
CA GLY A 50 -21.23 1.53 -15.63
C GLY A 50 -21.33 1.68 -14.12
N ASP A 51 -21.98 0.74 -13.44
CA ASP A 51 -22.20 0.78 -12.01
C ASP A 51 -20.97 0.32 -11.20
N TYR A 52 -20.11 -0.53 -11.77
CA TYR A 52 -18.95 -1.13 -11.08
C TYR A 52 -17.62 -0.96 -11.82
N GLY A 53 -17.63 -0.29 -12.96
CA GLY A 53 -16.45 -0.05 -13.77
C GLY A 53 -15.41 0.79 -13.03
N PHE A 54 -14.19 0.28 -12.95
CA PHE A 54 -13.11 0.93 -12.21
C PHE A 54 -12.08 1.57 -13.14
N ASN A 55 -11.45 2.66 -12.69
CA ASN A 55 -10.44 3.34 -13.48
C ASN A 55 -9.14 2.51 -13.55
N ARG A 56 -8.81 2.03 -14.75
CA ARG A 56 -7.62 1.22 -15.01
C ARG A 56 -6.32 1.90 -14.61
N SER A 57 -6.14 3.20 -14.84
CA SER A 57 -4.87 3.86 -14.51
C SER A 57 -4.61 3.89 -13.00
N HIS A 58 -5.68 4.11 -12.22
CA HIS A 58 -5.63 4.03 -10.76
C HIS A 58 -5.32 2.60 -10.31
N ALA A 59 -6.04 1.60 -10.84
CA ALA A 59 -5.78 0.20 -10.50
C ALA A 59 -4.32 -0.22 -10.77
N VAL A 60 -3.81 0.08 -11.96
CA VAL A 60 -2.43 -0.28 -12.36
C VAL A 60 -1.39 0.35 -11.45
N ALA A 61 -1.54 1.64 -11.10
CA ALA A 61 -0.60 2.33 -10.22
C ALA A 61 -0.52 1.67 -8.83
N TYR A 62 -1.68 1.35 -8.24
CA TYR A 62 -1.73 0.69 -6.93
C TYR A 62 -1.24 -0.76 -7.01
N SER A 63 -1.62 -1.53 -8.04
CA SER A 63 -1.13 -2.89 -8.23
C SER A 63 0.39 -2.96 -8.36
N LYS A 64 1.02 -2.01 -9.07
CA LYS A 64 2.49 -1.92 -9.17
C LYS A 64 3.12 -1.75 -7.78
N MET A 65 2.64 -0.79 -6.99
CA MET A 65 3.16 -0.53 -5.65
C MET A 65 2.95 -1.73 -4.71
N SER A 66 1.77 -2.36 -4.75
CA SER A 66 1.50 -3.57 -3.96
C SER A 66 2.42 -4.73 -4.35
N PHE A 67 2.67 -4.91 -5.65
CA PHE A 67 3.59 -5.93 -6.14
C PHE A 67 5.02 -5.67 -5.68
N GLU A 68 5.50 -4.42 -5.76
CA GLU A 68 6.84 -4.03 -5.28
C GLU A 68 7.00 -4.30 -3.78
N LEU A 69 6.02 -3.95 -2.95
CA LEU A 69 6.04 -4.25 -1.52
C LEU A 69 6.00 -5.75 -1.24
N ALA A 70 5.19 -6.51 -1.98
CA ALA A 70 5.12 -7.95 -1.85
C ALA A 70 6.45 -8.62 -2.24
N TYR A 71 7.11 -8.13 -3.30
CA TYR A 71 8.43 -8.58 -3.72
C TYR A 71 9.48 -8.36 -2.63
N ILE A 72 9.55 -7.15 -2.07
CA ILE A 72 10.48 -6.84 -0.97
C ILE A 72 10.18 -7.73 0.26
N LYS A 73 8.91 -7.92 0.60
CA LYS A 73 8.52 -8.81 1.71
C LYS A 73 8.90 -10.27 1.48
N ALA A 74 8.81 -10.75 0.24
CA ALA A 74 9.14 -12.13 -0.12
C ALA A 74 10.65 -12.39 -0.12
N HIS A 75 11.45 -11.47 -0.66
CA HIS A 75 12.89 -11.67 -0.87
C HIS A 75 13.78 -11.02 0.20
N TYR A 76 13.30 -9.98 0.88
CA TYR A 76 14.02 -9.23 1.91
C TYR A 76 13.14 -9.00 3.16
N PRO A 77 12.59 -10.07 3.77
CA PRO A 77 11.59 -9.94 4.84
C PRO A 77 12.11 -9.14 6.05
N ALA A 78 13.37 -9.32 6.44
CA ALA A 78 13.93 -8.60 7.58
C ALA A 78 14.01 -7.08 7.35
N ALA A 79 14.39 -6.65 6.14
CA ALA A 79 14.40 -5.24 5.77
C ALA A 79 12.97 -4.68 5.69
N PHE A 80 12.04 -5.44 5.11
CA PHE A 80 10.62 -5.09 5.03
C PHE A 80 10.04 -4.82 6.42
N PHE A 81 10.20 -5.76 7.35
CA PHE A 81 9.65 -5.63 8.70
C PHE A 81 10.36 -4.55 9.52
N ALA A 82 11.67 -4.35 9.37
CA ALA A 82 12.37 -3.24 10.02
C ALA A 82 11.81 -1.88 9.59
N ALA A 83 11.56 -1.69 8.28
CA ALA A 83 10.93 -0.48 7.77
C ALA A 83 9.50 -0.31 8.29
N LEU A 84 8.72 -1.40 8.30
CA LEU A 84 7.34 -1.39 8.78
C LEU A 84 7.25 -1.05 10.28
N LEU A 85 8.15 -1.60 11.10
CA LEU A 85 8.25 -1.29 12.52
C LEU A 85 8.62 0.18 12.77
N ASN A 86 9.55 0.73 11.98
CA ASN A 86 9.89 2.15 12.03
C ASN A 86 8.71 3.06 11.66
N SER A 87 7.80 2.62 10.79
CA SER A 87 6.60 3.39 10.42
C SER A 87 5.53 3.48 11.51
N VAL A 88 5.62 2.67 12.58
CA VAL A 88 4.61 2.58 13.64
C VAL A 88 5.17 2.76 15.06
N ILE A 89 6.31 3.42 15.20
CA ILE A 89 6.86 3.78 16.51
C ILE A 89 5.81 4.55 17.32
N GLY A 90 5.61 4.14 18.57
CA GLY A 90 4.55 4.68 19.44
C GLY A 90 3.19 4.00 19.30
N ASN A 91 3.04 2.98 18.44
CA ASN A 91 1.82 2.17 18.34
C ASN A 91 2.07 0.71 18.78
N PRO A 92 1.86 0.37 20.07
CA PRO A 92 2.15 -0.96 20.61
C PRO A 92 1.37 -2.10 19.94
N ARG A 93 0.14 -1.82 19.48
CA ARG A 93 -0.70 -2.82 18.81
C ARG A 93 -0.08 -3.22 17.47
N LYS A 94 0.21 -2.23 16.60
CA LYS A 94 0.84 -2.50 15.29
C LYS A 94 2.24 -3.09 15.45
N THR A 95 3.02 -2.61 16.41
CA THR A 95 4.34 -3.21 16.72
C THR A 95 4.20 -4.69 17.07
N LYS A 96 3.23 -5.06 17.93
CA LYS A 96 2.99 -6.47 18.28
C LYS A 96 2.63 -7.30 17.05
N ASP A 97 1.72 -6.80 16.21
CA ASP A 97 1.27 -7.51 15.01
C ASP A 97 2.43 -7.74 14.02
N TYR A 98 3.25 -6.73 13.78
CA TYR A 98 4.39 -6.82 12.87
C TYR A 98 5.54 -7.68 13.40
N VAL A 99 5.82 -7.64 14.70
CA VAL A 99 6.82 -8.53 15.31
C VAL A 99 6.38 -9.99 15.21
N LEU A 100 5.09 -10.27 15.43
CA LEU A 100 4.55 -11.61 15.28
C LEU A 100 4.66 -12.10 13.83
N GLU A 101 4.30 -11.26 12.87
CA GLU A 101 4.40 -11.62 11.45
C GLU A 101 5.85 -11.82 10.99
N ALA A 102 6.77 -10.96 11.46
CA ALA A 102 8.20 -11.12 11.19
C ALA A 102 8.72 -12.48 11.68
N LYS A 103 8.36 -12.87 12.91
CA LYS A 103 8.71 -14.18 13.47
C LYS A 103 8.12 -15.34 12.66
N ASN A 104 6.87 -15.23 12.23
CA ASN A 104 6.24 -16.24 11.36
C ASN A 104 6.93 -16.37 9.99
N LYS A 105 7.63 -15.33 9.54
CA LYS A 105 8.48 -15.34 8.34
C LYS A 105 9.94 -15.74 8.62
N GLY A 106 10.24 -16.24 9.81
CA GLY A 106 11.60 -16.67 10.19
C GLY A 106 12.56 -15.52 10.48
N VAL A 107 12.08 -14.28 10.58
CA VAL A 107 12.91 -13.12 10.93
C VAL A 107 13.10 -13.08 12.43
N LYS A 108 14.36 -13.09 12.88
CA LYS A 108 14.71 -12.87 14.29
C LYS A 108 14.59 -11.40 14.65
N VAL A 109 13.93 -11.14 15.77
CA VAL A 109 13.71 -9.80 16.30
C VAL A 109 14.18 -9.76 17.76
N HIS A 110 15.26 -9.02 17.98
CA HIS A 110 15.92 -8.85 19.28
C HIS A 110 15.35 -7.68 20.05
N HIS A 111 15.38 -7.81 21.38
CA HIS A 111 15.02 -6.72 22.29
C HIS A 111 16.03 -5.57 22.20
N PRO A 112 15.72 -4.38 22.77
CA PRO A 112 16.67 -3.29 22.79
C PRO A 112 17.97 -3.69 23.50
N ASP A 113 19.10 -3.37 22.89
CA ASP A 113 20.44 -3.62 23.42
C ASP A 113 21.22 -2.30 23.45
N ILE A 114 21.76 -1.93 24.60
CA ILE A 114 22.44 -0.64 24.80
C ILE A 114 23.70 -0.47 23.93
N ASN A 115 24.34 -1.58 23.53
CA ASN A 115 25.55 -1.61 22.71
C ASN A 115 25.27 -1.80 21.22
N ILE A 116 24.10 -2.30 20.84
CA ILE A 116 23.75 -2.59 19.43
C ILE A 116 22.65 -1.67 18.90
N SER A 117 21.56 -1.50 19.64
CA SER A 117 20.38 -0.75 19.18
C SER A 117 20.69 0.72 18.89
N GLN A 118 19.95 1.31 17.97
CA GLN A 118 19.98 2.75 17.68
C GLN A 118 18.68 3.40 18.17
N SER A 119 18.49 4.68 17.82
CA SER A 119 17.22 5.35 18.07
C SER A 119 16.03 4.60 17.44
N LEU A 120 16.16 4.23 16.16
CA LEU A 120 15.16 3.50 15.38
C LEU A 120 15.49 1.99 15.32
N TYR A 121 14.54 1.18 14.86
CA TYR A 121 14.80 -0.24 14.57
C TYR A 121 15.90 -0.33 13.51
N ILE A 122 16.86 -1.22 13.71
CA ILE A 122 17.95 -1.46 12.77
C ILE A 122 17.97 -2.90 12.29
N LEU A 123 18.54 -3.08 11.10
CA LEU A 123 18.90 -4.39 10.58
C LEU A 123 20.41 -4.60 10.77
N ARG A 124 20.79 -5.73 11.37
CA ARG A 124 22.19 -6.15 11.47
C ARG A 124 22.26 -7.64 11.21
N ASN A 125 23.09 -8.05 10.25
CA ASN A 125 23.26 -9.45 9.84
C ASN A 125 21.95 -10.19 9.50
N GLY A 126 20.99 -9.49 8.90
CA GLY A 126 19.67 -10.05 8.58
C GLY A 126 18.71 -10.19 9.76
N GLU A 127 19.09 -9.72 10.95
CA GLU A 127 18.29 -9.75 12.16
C GLU A 127 17.87 -8.33 12.56
N ILE A 128 16.67 -8.19 13.14
CA ILE A 128 16.12 -6.89 13.54
C ILE A 128 16.46 -6.65 15.01
N TYR A 129 16.97 -5.46 15.34
CA TYR A 129 17.13 -5.00 16.72
C TYR A 129 16.16 -3.86 16.98
N PHE A 130 15.45 -3.92 18.11
CA PHE A 130 14.54 -2.86 18.52
C PHE A 130 15.25 -1.51 18.63
N GLY A 131 14.57 -0.45 18.21
CA GLY A 131 15.01 0.92 18.49
C GLY A 131 14.83 1.25 19.97
N LEU A 132 15.82 1.92 20.56
CA LEU A 132 15.74 2.41 21.94
C LEU A 132 14.60 3.41 22.14
N SER A 133 14.15 4.11 21.09
CA SER A 133 12.97 5.00 21.12
C SER A 133 11.66 4.27 21.45
N CYS A 134 11.62 2.93 21.35
CA CYS A 134 10.45 2.15 21.72
C CYS A 134 10.29 1.95 23.23
N ILE A 135 11.30 2.34 24.02
CA ILE A 135 11.25 2.27 25.48
C ILE A 135 10.43 3.46 25.98
N LYS A 136 9.21 3.17 26.49
CA LYS A 136 8.17 4.16 26.83
C LYS A 136 8.63 5.32 27.71
N SER A 137 9.57 5.08 28.62
CA SER A 137 10.04 6.07 29.60
C SER A 137 11.33 6.79 29.17
N LEU A 138 11.90 6.44 28.02
CA LEU A 138 13.17 6.99 27.58
C LEU A 138 12.96 8.34 26.89
N ARG A 139 13.53 9.41 27.48
CA ARG A 139 13.47 10.75 26.89
C ARG A 139 14.41 10.82 25.68
N LYS A 140 13.99 11.56 24.66
CA LYS A 140 14.78 11.74 23.42
C LYS A 140 16.18 12.29 23.68
N ASN A 141 16.32 13.27 24.58
CA ASN A 141 17.62 13.86 24.90
C ASN A 141 18.56 12.83 25.54
N PHE A 142 18.08 12.12 26.56
CA PHE A 142 18.85 11.05 27.21
C PHE A 142 19.25 9.93 26.23
N LEU A 143 18.37 9.58 25.29
CA LEU A 143 18.70 8.65 24.21
C LEU A 143 19.83 9.18 23.32
N GLN A 144 19.83 10.48 22.97
CA GLN A 144 20.94 11.07 22.21
C GLN A 144 22.24 11.02 23.01
N ASP A 145 22.18 11.33 24.31
CA ASP A 145 23.35 11.29 25.19
C ASP A 145 23.96 9.87 25.23
N ILE A 146 23.14 8.82 25.37
CA ILE A 146 23.59 7.42 25.31
C ILE A 146 24.30 7.12 23.99
N LEU A 147 23.68 7.50 22.86
CA LEU A 147 24.24 7.19 21.53
C LEU A 147 25.53 7.97 21.27
N GLN A 148 25.60 9.21 21.73
CA GLN A 148 26.78 10.06 21.61
C GLN A 148 27.92 9.55 22.50
N GLU A 149 27.61 9.16 23.74
CA GLU A 149 28.59 8.56 24.65
C GLU A 149 29.18 7.28 24.06
N ARG A 150 28.32 6.38 23.54
CA ARG A 150 28.76 5.15 22.89
C ARG A 150 29.65 5.41 21.67
N LYS A 151 29.38 6.49 20.93
CA LYS A 151 30.21 6.89 19.78
C LYS A 151 31.57 7.45 20.23
N ARG A 152 31.62 8.18 21.34
CA ARG A 152 32.84 8.83 21.85
C ARG A 152 33.74 7.84 22.60
N SER A 153 33.15 7.05 23.48
CA SER A 153 33.86 6.24 24.48
C SER A 153 33.86 4.74 24.16
N GLY A 154 33.18 4.34 23.07
CA GLY A 154 33.05 2.94 22.67
C GLY A 154 31.89 2.23 23.35
N ILE A 155 31.88 0.89 23.28
CA ILE A 155 30.82 0.06 23.88
C ILE A 155 30.82 0.18 25.42
N PHE A 156 29.64 0.15 26.02
CA PHE A 156 29.47 0.09 27.46
C PHE A 156 29.94 -1.27 28.00
N LYS A 157 30.74 -1.22 29.06
CA LYS A 157 31.25 -2.38 29.82
C LYS A 157 30.82 -2.25 31.27
N ASN A 158 30.66 -3.39 31.94
CA ASN A 158 30.48 -3.44 33.39
C ASN A 158 31.81 -3.24 34.11
#